data_AF-A0A6I6UKD4-F1
#
_entry.id   AF-A0A6I6UKD4-F1
#
_cell.length_a   1.000
_cell.length_b   1.000
_cell.length_c   1.000
_cell.angle_alpha   90.00
_cell.angle_beta   90.00
_cell.angle_gamma   90.00
#
_symmetry.space_group_name_H-M   'P 1'
#
loop_
_entity.id
_entity.type
_entity.pdbx_description
1 polymer ?
#
loop_
_entity_poly.entity_id
_entity_poly.type
_entity_poly.pdbx_seq_one_letter_code
_entity_poly.pdbx_strand_id
1 'polypeptide(L)' 'MNHVTKGIVFVLAGILFLLLSFILPLPTPLWAVILGASIILNCAGTVFLIRFIQEPDQKKKELE' A
#
# COMPACT_ATOMS: atom_id res chain seq x y z
N MET A 1 -17.75 1.14 -0.96
CA MET A 1 -16.51 0.38 -0.67
C MET A 1 -16.04 0.74 0.72
N ASN A 2 -15.90 -0.26 1.60
CA ASN A 2 -15.32 -0.05 2.94
C ASN A 2 -13.90 0.51 2.82
N HIS A 3 -13.50 1.31 3.82
CA HIS A 3 -12.15 1.85 3.93
C HIS A 3 -11.10 0.73 3.88
N VAL A 4 -11.40 -0.44 4.46
CA VAL A 4 -10.63 -1.68 4.38
C VAL A 4 -10.34 -2.11 2.94
N THR A 5 -11.39 -2.17 2.12
CA THR A 5 -11.27 -2.56 0.71
C THR A 5 -10.38 -1.59 -0.04
N LYS A 6 -10.46 -0.28 0.27
CA LYS A 6 -9.57 0.73 -0.34
C LYS A 6 -8.11 0.52 0.04
N GLY A 7 -7.81 0.27 1.33
CA GLY A 7 -6.45 -0.01 1.79
C GLY A 7 -5.86 -1.27 1.15
N ILE A 8 -6.63 -2.36 1.12
CA ILE A 8 -6.22 -3.62 0.48
C ILE A 8 -5.97 -3.42 -1.02
N VAL A 9 -6.87 -2.72 -1.73
CA VAL A 9 -6.70 -2.43 -3.16
C VAL A 9 -5.42 -1.60 -3.41
N PHE A 10 -5.08 -0.67 -2.51
CA PHE A 10 -3.86 0.13 -2.61
C PHE A 10 -2.59 -0.71 -2.45
N VAL A 11 -2.57 -1.63 -1.47
CA VAL A 11 -1.47 -2.58 -1.28
C VAL A 11 -1.36 -3.52 -2.48
N LEU A 12 -2.47 -4.08 -2.96
CA LEU A 12 -2.50 -4.99 -4.11
C LEU A 12 -1.98 -4.30 -5.39
N ALA A 13 -2.44 -3.08 -5.64
CA ALA A 13 -1.95 -2.27 -6.75
C ALA A 13 -0.44 -2.00 -6.63
N GLY A 14 0.04 -1.74 -5.41
CA GLY A 14 1.46 -1.49 -5.15
C GLY A 14 2.32 -2.71 -5.45
N ILE A 15 1.89 -3.89 -5.01
CA ILE A 15 2.54 -5.18 -5.31
C ILE A 15 2.54 -5.46 -6.81
N LEU A 16 1.45 -5.15 -7.51
CA LEU A 16 1.36 -5.34 -8.96
C LEU A 16 2.37 -4.45 -9.70
N PHE A 17 2.50 -3.17 -9.31
CA PHE A 17 3.52 -2.28 -9.86
C PHE A 17 4.94 -2.74 -9.51
N LEU A 18 5.15 -3.34 -8.34
CA LEU A 18 6.45 -3.90 -7.92
C LEU A 18 6.86 -5.06 -8.83
N LEU A 19 5.94 -6.01 -9.05
CA LEU A 19 6.14 -7.14 -9.95
C LEU A 19 6.35 -6.69 -11.40
N LEU A 20 5.59 -5.68 -11.85
CA LEU A 20 5.76 -5.10 -13.17
C LEU A 20 7.13 -4.44 -13.34
N SER A 21 7.64 -3.79 -12.30
CA SER A 21 9.02 -3.27 -12.27
C SER A 21 10.04 -4.39 -12.45
N PHE A 22 9.80 -5.59 -11.92
CA PHE A 22 10.74 -6.72 -12.06
C PHE A 22 10.73 -7.34 -13.47
N ILE A 23 9.59 -7.26 -14.17
CA ILE A 23 9.42 -7.80 -15.52
C ILE A 23 9.94 -6.82 -16.59
N LEU A 24 9.89 -5.52 -16.31
CA LEU A 24 10.40 -4.50 -17.23
C LEU A 24 11.93 -4.54 -17.33
N PRO A 25 12.51 -4.56 -18.54
CA PRO A 25 13.95 -4.53 -18.73
C PRO A 25 14.58 -3.21 -18.22
N LEU A 26 15.66 -3.29 -17.43
CA LEU A 26 16.44 -2.13 -16.93
C LEU A 26 17.35 -1.53 -18.02
N PRO A 27 17.78 -0.24 -17.93
CA PRO A 27 17.38 0.84 -17.03
C PRO A 27 16.70 1.96 -17.82
N THR A 28 15.38 1.88 -17.98
CA THR A 28 14.61 2.99 -18.54
C THR A 28 14.20 3.95 -17.41
N PRO A 29 14.17 5.28 -17.63
CA PRO A 29 13.64 6.23 -16.65
C PRO A 29 12.23 5.88 -16.17
N LEU A 30 11.43 5.24 -17.04
CA LEU A 30 10.10 4.75 -16.74
C LEU A 30 10.09 3.71 -15.60
N TRP A 31 11.11 2.84 -15.55
CA TRP A 31 11.26 1.84 -14.49
C TRP A 31 11.43 2.49 -13.12
N ALA A 32 12.26 3.52 -13.01
CA ALA A 32 12.49 4.24 -11.76
C ALA A 32 11.20 4.92 -11.25
N VAL A 33 10.39 5.46 -12.16
CA VAL A 33 9.09 6.05 -11.83
C VAL A 33 8.11 4.99 -11.33
N ILE A 34 8.05 3.83 -12.01
CA ILE A 34 7.17 2.71 -11.62
C ILE A 34 7.57 2.14 -10.26
N LEU A 35 8.87 1.93 -10.04
CA LEU A 35 9.42 1.46 -8.76
C LEU A 35 9.13 2.46 -7.63
N GLY A 36 9.39 3.75 -7.87
CA GLY A 36 9.12 4.81 -6.89
C GLY A 36 7.63 4.89 -6.53
N ALA A 37 6.75 4.86 -7.54
CA ALA A 37 5.31 4.84 -7.33
C ALA A 37 4.88 3.59 -6.54
N SER A 38 5.42 2.42 -6.85
CA SER A 38 5.12 1.17 -6.12
C SER A 38 5.48 1.23 -4.64
N ILE A 39 6.65 1.80 -4.30
CA ILE A 39 7.10 1.96 -2.92
C ILE A 39 6.15 2.89 -2.15
N ILE A 40 5.80 4.04 -2.74
CA ILE A 40 4.87 5.00 -2.12
C ILE A 40 3.50 4.35 -1.92
N LEU A 41 3.00 3.62 -2.92
CA LEU A 41 1.70 2.95 -2.86
C LEU A 41 1.67 1.84 -1.79
N ASN A 42 2.74 1.04 -1.68
CA ASN A 42 2.85 0.04 -0.61
C ASN A 42 2.93 0.68 0.77
N CYS A 43 3.78 1.69 0.97
CA CYS A 43 3.89 2.38 2.26
C CYS A 43 2.55 3.01 2.68
N ALA A 44 1.90 3.74 1.78
CA ALA A 44 0.61 4.35 2.05
C ALA A 44 -0.48 3.30 2.34
N GLY A 45 -0.50 2.21 1.56
CA GLY A 45 -1.42 1.09 1.75
C GLY A 45 -1.22 0.39 3.10
N THR A 46 0.02 0.13 3.50
CA THR A 46 0.37 -0.47 4.80
C THR A 46 0.02 0.45 5.96
N VAL A 47 0.31 1.76 5.87
CA VAL A 47 -0.10 2.72 6.91
C VAL A 47 -1.62 2.77 7.06
N PHE A 48 -2.35 2.74 5.94
CA PHE A 48 -3.81 2.70 5.96
C PHE A 48 -4.34 1.41 6.59
N LEU A 49 -3.69 0.27 6.30
CA LEU A 49 -4.05 -1.02 6.86
C LEU A 49 -3.75 -1.10 8.37
N ILE A 50 -2.59 -0.60 8.80
CA ILE A 50 -2.19 -0.54 10.22
C ILE A 50 -3.13 0.36 11.00
N ARG A 51 -3.45 1.56 10.51
CA ARG A 51 -4.42 2.45 11.14
C ARG A 51 -5.78 1.79 11.29
N PHE A 52 -6.23 1.04 10.29
CA PHE A 52 -7.48 0.32 10.36
C PHE A 52 -7.45 -0.86 11.36
N ILE A 53 -6.35 -1.60 11.44
CA ILE A 53 -6.18 -2.68 12.44
C ILE A 53 -6.14 -2.09 13.86
N GLN A 54 -5.59 -0.88 14.02
CA GLN A 54 -5.53 -0.17 15.29
C GLN A 54 -6.83 0.55 15.66
N GLU A 55 -7.70 0.90 14.70
CA GLU A 55 -9.02 1.51 14.95
C GLU A 55 -9.89 0.73 15.95
N PRO A 56 -10.05 -0.61 15.86
CA PRO A 56 -10.79 -1.37 16.87
C PRO A 56 -10.06 -1.49 18.21
N ASP A 57 -8.72 -1.39 18.24
CA ASP A 57 -7.91 -1.45 19.46
C ASP A 57 -7.92 -0.12 20.25
N GLN A 58 -7.89 1.02 19.54
CA GLN A 58 -8.02 2.35 20.14
C GLN A 58 -9.41 2.57 20.76
N LYS A 59 -10.48 2.07 20.11
CA LYS A 59 -11.84 2.17 20.65
C LYS A 59 -12.06 1.39 21.95
N LYS A 60 -11.23 0.37 22.22
CA LYS A 60 -11.26 -0.42 23.47
C LYS A 60 -10.51 0.28 24.61
N LYS A 61 -9.47 1.06 24.31
CA LYS A 61 -8.68 1.80 25.33
C LYS A 61 -9.32 3.08 25.82
N GLU A 62 -10.25 3.68 25.07
CA GLU A 62 -11.04 4.84 25.54
C GLU A 62 -12.23 4.44 26.44
N LEU A 63 -12.50 3.14 26.59
CA LEU A 63 -13.62 2.58 27.34
C LEU A 63 -13.19 1.90 28.67
N GLU A 64 -11.90 1.97 29.01
CA GLU A 64 -11.29 1.45 30.26
C GLU A 64 -10.93 2.59 31.23
#